data_AF-A0A0M9E280-F1
#
_entry.id   AF-A0A0M9E280-F1
#
_cell.length_a   1.000
_cell.length_b   1.000
_cell.length_c   1.000
_cell.angle_alpha   90.00
_cell.angle_beta   90.00
_cell.angle_gamma   90.00
#
_symmetry.space_group_name_H-M   'P 1'
#
loop_
_entity.id
_entity.type
_entity.pdbx_description
1 polymer ?
#
loop_
_entity_poly.entity_id
_entity_poly.type
_entity_poly.pdbx_seq_one_letter_code
_entity_poly.pdbx_strand_id
1 'polypeptide(L)'
;MKIWLISDSFENLNLSTGDEIAVYDNNTCVGSTIIQSTDENNLNILTSRADDDDPGFIEGHNISFRVWDSSEQLEYSNIAGEFFDLSGKATGNLFKANADSAVKLFINTVEQTFQLKSGWNILSFNVMPELTDLSEIFKPLMDANS
;
A
#
# COMPACT_ATOMS: atom_id res chain seq x y z
N MET A 1 11.28 8.66 12.94
CA MET A 1 9.83 8.92 13.16
C MET A 1 9.16 7.60 13.46
N LYS A 2 8.14 7.55 14.33
CA LYS A 2 7.36 6.32 14.53
C LYS A 2 6.05 6.41 13.76
N ILE A 3 5.77 5.39 12.95
CA ILE A 3 4.54 5.28 12.18
C ILE A 3 3.69 4.18 12.78
N TRP A 4 2.57 4.53 13.39
CA TRP A 4 1.61 3.60 13.97
C TRP A 4 0.58 3.20 12.94
N LEU A 5 0.32 1.90 12.80
CA LEU A 5 -0.70 1.39 11.89
C LEU A 5 -2.05 1.40 12.59
N ILE A 6 -3.04 2.01 11.94
CA ILE A 6 -4.44 1.95 12.36
C ILE A 6 -4.99 0.56 12.01
N SER A 7 -5.80 -0.02 12.90
CA SER A 7 -6.37 -1.37 12.78
C SER A 7 -7.05 -1.64 11.44
N ASP A 8 -7.77 -0.66 10.90
CA ASP A 8 -8.43 -0.75 9.59
C ASP A 8 -7.47 -1.12 8.45
N SER A 9 -6.17 -0.83 8.59
CA SER A 9 -5.15 -1.21 7.60
C SER A 9 -5.06 -2.73 7.41
N PHE A 10 -5.30 -3.51 8.47
CA PHE A 10 -5.27 -4.98 8.40
C PHE A 10 -6.40 -5.51 7.51
N GLU A 11 -7.62 -4.99 7.69
CA GLU A 11 -8.76 -5.36 6.86
C GLU A 11 -8.61 -4.82 5.44
N ASN A 12 -8.22 -3.55 5.27
CA ASN A 12 -8.11 -2.90 3.96
C ASN A 12 -7.03 -3.51 3.05
N LEU A 13 -5.99 -4.11 3.63
CA LEU A 13 -4.88 -4.72 2.91
C LEU A 13 -4.89 -6.26 3.03
N ASN A 14 -5.88 -6.85 3.71
CA ASN A 14 -5.92 -8.28 4.05
C ASN A 14 -4.62 -8.79 4.71
N LEU A 15 -4.02 -8.00 5.60
CA LEU A 15 -2.73 -8.34 6.22
C LEU A 15 -2.84 -9.58 7.11
N SER A 16 -1.84 -10.44 7.00
CA SER A 16 -1.72 -11.68 7.73
C SER A 16 -0.31 -11.87 8.29
N THR A 17 -0.15 -12.81 9.22
CA THR A 17 1.16 -13.14 9.78
C THR A 17 2.12 -13.58 8.66
N GLY A 18 3.28 -12.93 8.61
CA GLY A 18 4.31 -13.15 7.59
C GLY A 18 4.44 -12.02 6.58
N ASP A 19 3.39 -11.20 6.41
CA ASP A 19 3.44 -10.05 5.49
C ASP A 19 4.40 -8.98 6.02
N GLU A 20 4.94 -8.17 5.12
CA GLU A 20 5.88 -7.09 5.47
C GLU A 20 5.37 -5.74 4.97
N ILE A 21 5.48 -4.72 5.81
CA ILE A 21 5.21 -3.33 5.44
C ILE A 21 6.52 -2.56 5.50
N ALA A 22 6.91 -1.97 4.37
CA ALA A 22 8.09 -1.15 4.24
C ALA A 22 7.72 0.31 3.97
N VAL A 23 8.47 1.21 4.60
CA VAL A 23 8.32 2.67 4.52
C VAL A 23 9.49 3.22 3.71
N TYR A 24 9.17 4.06 2.73
CA TYR A 24 10.13 4.61 1.78
C TYR A 24 10.16 6.13 1.80
N ASP A 25 11.38 6.67 1.76
CA ASP A 25 11.66 8.02 1.27
C ASP A 25 12.16 7.89 -0.17
N ASN A 26 11.34 8.30 -1.13
CA ASN A 26 11.56 8.08 -2.56
C ASN A 26 11.88 6.59 -2.85
N ASN A 27 13.13 6.27 -3.19
CA ASN A 27 13.56 4.90 -3.49
C ASN A 27 14.31 4.22 -2.33
N THR A 28 14.52 4.91 -1.21
CA THR A 28 15.24 4.40 -0.04
C THR A 28 14.24 3.81 0.94
N CYS A 29 14.39 2.52 1.27
CA CYS A 29 13.66 1.93 2.39
C CYS A 29 14.26 2.47 3.69
N VAL A 30 13.44 3.17 4.48
CA VAL A 30 13.86 3.84 5.73
C VAL A 30 13.31 3.14 6.97
N GLY A 31 12.52 2.09 6.81
CA GLY A 31 12.03 1.26 7.90
C GLY A 31 11.08 0.19 7.39
N SER A 32 11.00 -0.94 8.07
CA SER A 32 10.01 -1.97 7.78
C SER A 32 9.60 -2.72 9.04
N THR A 33 8.50 -3.46 8.95
CA THR A 33 8.08 -4.41 9.97
C THR A 33 7.41 -5.62 9.33
N ILE A 34 7.61 -6.79 9.93
CA ILE A 34 6.91 -8.03 9.56
C ILE A 34 5.75 -8.22 10.52
N ILE A 35 4.56 -8.50 9.98
CA ILE A 35 3.38 -8.82 10.77
C ILE A 35 3.61 -10.14 11.50
N GLN A 36 3.74 -10.08 12.82
CA GLN A 36 3.89 -11.28 13.67
C GLN A 36 2.52 -11.81 14.13
N SER A 37 1.57 -10.91 14.36
CA SER A 37 0.20 -11.21 14.78
C SER A 37 -0.75 -10.09 14.35
N THR A 38 -1.98 -10.45 14.00
CA THR A 38 -3.06 -9.51 13.64
C THR A 38 -3.84 -9.02 14.87
N ASP A 39 -3.61 -9.63 16.04
CA ASP A 39 -4.28 -9.25 17.30
C ASP A 39 -3.55 -8.10 18.04
N GLU A 40 -2.43 -7.62 17.49
CA GLU A 40 -1.63 -6.56 18.11
C GLU A 40 -2.15 -5.17 17.73
N ASN A 41 -2.84 -4.52 18.68
CA ASN A 41 -3.32 -3.13 18.54
C ASN A 41 -2.22 -2.05 18.43
N ASN A 42 -0.93 -2.43 18.48
CA ASN A 42 0.19 -1.49 18.66
C ASN A 42 1.31 -1.65 17.61
N LEU A 43 1.00 -2.18 16.42
CA LEU A 43 1.99 -2.31 15.38
C LEU A 43 2.49 -0.93 14.92
N ASN A 44 3.80 -0.75 14.96
CA ASN A 44 4.45 0.47 14.52
C ASN A 44 5.74 0.16 13.76
N ILE A 45 6.08 1.07 12.85
CA ILE A 45 7.29 1.03 12.06
C ILE A 45 8.20 2.17 12.53
N LEU A 46 9.40 1.81 12.97
CA LEU A 46 10.45 2.76 13.26
C LEU A 46 11.18 3.11 11.97
N THR A 47 11.30 4.41 11.69
CA THR A 47 12.02 4.91 10.53
C THR A 47 13.35 5.54 10.91
N SER A 48 14.41 5.21 10.18
CA SER A 48 15.74 5.80 10.30
C SER A 48 15.76 7.17 9.64
N ARG A 49 16.25 8.18 10.37
CA ARG A 49 16.50 9.52 9.81
C ARG A 49 17.87 9.50 9.16
N ALA A 50 18.03 10.16 8.01
CA ALA A 50 19.35 10.33 7.42
C ALA A 50 20.24 11.16 8.37
N ASP A 51 21.47 10.72 8.53
CA ASP A 51 22.56 11.52 9.08
C ASP A 51 23.76 11.52 8.12
N ASP A 52 24.88 12.12 8.52
CA ASP A 52 26.02 12.37 7.62
C ASP A 52 26.49 11.10 6.88
N ASP A 53 26.47 9.95 7.55
CA ASP A 53 27.01 8.69 7.04
C ASP A 53 25.91 7.62 6.83
N ASP A 54 24.78 7.69 7.54
CA ASP A 54 23.72 6.68 7.47
C ASP A 54 22.52 7.13 6.60
N PRO A 55 22.12 6.32 5.61
CA PRO A 55 20.94 6.60 4.81
C PRO A 55 19.66 6.46 5.64
N GLY A 56 18.73 7.39 5.44
CA GLY A 56 17.43 7.41 6.08
C GLY A 56 16.51 8.44 5.44
N PHE A 57 15.41 8.77 6.11
CA PHE A 57 14.48 9.77 5.60
C PHE A 57 15.06 11.19 5.76
N ILE A 58 14.68 12.06 4.83
CA ILE A 58 14.91 13.50 4.87
C ILE A 58 13.62 14.20 5.32
N GLU A 59 13.72 15.12 6.27
CA GLU A 59 12.56 15.86 6.77
C GLU A 59 11.87 16.67 5.66
N GLY A 60 10.53 16.60 5.61
CA GLY A 60 9.74 17.28 4.59
C GLY A 60 9.56 16.50 3.28
N HIS A 61 10.22 15.35 3.11
CA HIS A 61 9.90 14.42 2.01
C HIS A 61 8.59 13.67 2.28
N ASN A 62 7.94 13.23 1.20
CA ASN A 62 6.73 12.42 1.27
C ASN A 62 7.06 10.99 1.73
N ILE A 63 6.21 10.47 2.61
CA ILE A 63 6.20 9.08 3.04
C ILE A 63 5.46 8.25 1.99
N SER A 64 6.04 7.13 1.59
CA SER A 64 5.42 6.11 0.73
C SER A 64 5.59 4.72 1.31
N PHE A 65 4.76 3.77 0.88
CA PHE A 65 4.73 2.42 1.43
C PHE A 65 4.77 1.38 0.33
N ARG A 66 5.29 0.20 0.69
CA ARG A 66 5.08 -1.05 -0.05
C ARG A 66 4.69 -2.15 0.93
N VAL A 67 3.95 -3.11 0.42
CA VAL A 67 3.50 -4.27 1.18
C VAL A 67 3.96 -5.52 0.45
N TRP A 68 4.65 -6.41 1.14
CA TRP A 68 4.94 -7.75 0.66
C TRP A 68 3.90 -8.72 1.22
N ASP A 69 3.16 -9.38 0.34
CA ASP A 69 2.28 -10.48 0.67
C ASP A 69 3.09 -11.78 0.65
N SER A 70 3.24 -12.35 1.83
CA SER A 70 4.02 -13.56 2.04
C SER A 70 3.32 -14.81 1.53
N SER A 71 1.99 -14.82 1.48
CA SER A 71 1.21 -15.96 1.02
C SER A 71 1.22 -16.08 -0.51
N GLU A 72 1.17 -14.94 -1.21
CA GLU A 72 1.19 -14.86 -2.67
C GLU A 72 2.61 -14.70 -3.24
N GLN A 73 3.59 -14.33 -2.41
CA GLN A 73 4.95 -13.97 -2.82
C GLN A 73 4.98 -12.79 -3.80
N LEU A 74 4.20 -11.75 -3.50
CA LEU A 74 4.02 -10.56 -4.34
C LEU A 74 4.27 -9.26 -3.56
N GLU A 75 4.85 -8.26 -4.24
CA GLU A 75 5.00 -6.90 -3.71
C GLU A 75 3.93 -5.97 -4.31
N TYR A 76 3.18 -5.31 -3.43
CA TYR A 76 2.25 -4.23 -3.76
C TYR A 76 2.91 -2.87 -3.51
N SER A 77 3.00 -2.05 -4.56
CA SER A 77 3.58 -0.70 -4.51
C SER A 77 2.55 0.42 -4.64
N ASN A 78 1.30 0.09 -4.96
CA ASN A 78 0.18 1.01 -5.02
C ASN A 78 -0.51 1.15 -3.65
N ILE A 79 0.27 1.40 -2.61
CA ILE A 79 -0.24 1.56 -1.24
C ILE A 79 -0.41 3.05 -0.95
N ALA A 80 -1.63 3.45 -0.59
CA ALA A 80 -1.93 4.79 -0.10
C ALA A 80 -2.08 4.80 1.42
N GLY A 81 -1.97 6.00 2.00
CA GLY A 81 -2.11 6.21 3.44
C GLY A 81 -2.84 7.51 3.76
N GLU A 82 -3.81 7.42 4.66
CA GLU A 82 -4.38 8.57 5.37
C GLU A 82 -3.64 8.77 6.69
N PHE A 83 -3.13 9.97 6.93
CA PHE A 83 -2.24 10.27 8.07
C PHE A 83 -2.97 11.09 9.13
N PHE A 84 -2.66 10.77 10.39
CA PHE A 84 -3.23 11.41 11.57
C PHE A 84 -2.15 11.65 12.62
N ASP A 85 -2.32 12.66 13.46
CA ASP A 85 -1.61 12.74 14.74
C ASP A 85 -2.22 11.76 15.76
N LEU A 86 -1.56 11.60 16.91
CA LEU A 86 -2.04 10.69 17.97
C LEU A 86 -3.31 11.15 18.69
N SER A 87 -3.82 12.35 18.37
CA SER A 87 -5.14 12.81 18.81
C SER A 87 -6.26 12.47 17.81
N GLY A 88 -5.91 11.85 16.68
CA GLY A 88 -6.84 11.49 15.60
C GLY A 88 -7.10 12.62 14.60
N LYS A 89 -6.37 13.72 14.68
CA LYS A 89 -6.53 14.83 13.72
C LYS A 89 -5.76 14.50 12.45
N ALA A 90 -6.40 14.69 11.29
CA ALA A 90 -5.76 14.49 9.99
C ALA A 90 -4.52 15.39 9.82
N THR A 91 -3.47 14.81 9.25
CA THR A 91 -2.18 15.46 8.96
C THR A 91 -1.76 15.18 7.52
N GLY A 92 -0.63 15.77 7.10
CA GLY A 92 0.01 15.43 5.83
C GLY A 92 0.97 14.26 5.96
N ASN A 93 1.41 13.72 4.82
CA ASN A 93 2.28 12.55 4.70
C ASN A 93 3.78 12.90 4.69
N LEU A 94 4.21 13.92 5.41
CA LEU A 94 5.61 14.35 5.40
C LEU A 94 6.40 13.74 6.56
N PHE A 95 7.63 13.31 6.29
CA PHE A 95 8.57 12.92 7.33
C PHE A 95 8.90 14.09 8.26
N LYS A 96 8.89 13.83 9.57
CA LYS A 96 9.26 14.80 10.60
C LYS A 96 10.14 14.12 11.66
N ALA A 97 11.27 14.73 11.99
CA ALA A 97 12.13 14.19 13.04
C ALA A 97 11.43 14.23 14.40
N ASN A 98 11.73 13.23 15.23
CA ASN A 98 11.22 13.11 16.60
C ASN A 98 9.68 13.21 16.71
N ALA A 99 8.97 12.81 15.65
CA ALA A 99 7.52 12.79 15.60
C ALA A 99 6.97 11.37 15.53
N ASP A 100 5.71 11.26 15.95
CA ASP A 100 4.87 10.10 15.77
C ASP A 100 3.72 10.46 14.81
N SER A 101 3.30 9.51 13.98
CA SER A 101 2.10 9.61 13.15
C SER A 101 1.35 8.31 13.18
N ALA A 102 0.03 8.36 13.18
CA ALA A 102 -0.81 7.23 12.85
C ALA A 102 -1.10 7.25 11.34
N VAL A 103 -1.24 6.07 10.73
CA VAL A 103 -1.58 5.92 9.32
C VAL A 103 -2.59 4.80 9.14
N LYS A 104 -3.62 5.06 8.33
CA LYS A 104 -4.54 4.03 7.81
C LYS A 104 -4.13 3.74 6.38
N LEU A 105 -3.63 2.53 6.14
CA LEU A 105 -3.20 2.09 4.81
C LEU A 105 -4.33 1.39 4.07
N PHE A 106 -4.29 1.48 2.74
CA PHE A 106 -5.21 0.81 1.82
C PHE A 106 -4.59 0.74 0.42
N ILE A 107 -5.08 -0.18 -0.40
CA ILE A 107 -4.69 -0.27 -1.80
C ILE A 107 -5.28 0.94 -2.55
N ASN A 108 -4.42 1.66 -3.26
CA ASN A 108 -4.82 2.69 -4.19
C ASN A 108 -5.21 2.05 -5.52
N THR A 109 -6.49 2.13 -5.88
CA THR A 109 -7.03 1.62 -7.14
C THR A 109 -7.37 2.76 -8.10
N VAL A 110 -7.29 2.49 -9.39
CA VAL A 110 -7.75 3.41 -10.44
C VAL A 110 -8.71 2.64 -11.33
N GLU A 111 -9.92 3.18 -11.49
CA GLU A 111 -10.88 2.63 -12.42
C GLU A 111 -10.60 3.14 -13.84
N GLN A 112 -10.60 2.22 -14.80
CA GLN A 112 -10.50 2.55 -16.22
C GLN A 112 -11.59 1.83 -17.00
N THR A 113 -12.32 2.59 -17.83
CA THR A 113 -13.36 2.06 -18.71
C THR A 113 -12.92 2.11 -20.16
N PHE A 114 -12.96 0.96 -20.85
CA PHE A 114 -12.66 0.85 -22.27
C PHE A 114 -13.89 0.35 -23.02
N GLN A 115 -14.24 1.02 -24.13
CA GLN A 115 -15.31 0.56 -25.01
C GLN A 115 -14.76 -0.46 -26.01
N LEU A 116 -15.28 -1.68 -25.98
CA LEU A 116 -14.92 -2.71 -26.95
C LEU A 116 -15.70 -2.53 -28.25
N LYS A 117 -15.05 -2.80 -29.38
CA LYS A 117 -15.69 -2.76 -30.70
C LYS A 117 -16.02 -4.17 -31.19
N SER A 118 -17.01 -4.30 -32.06
CA SER A 118 -17.28 -5.57 -32.74
C SER A 118 -16.04 -6.03 -33.52
N GLY A 119 -15.68 -7.30 -33.38
CA GLY A 119 -14.46 -7.90 -33.94
C GLY A 119 -13.35 -8.08 -32.92
N TRP A 120 -12.10 -8.09 -33.39
CA TRP A 120 -10.92 -8.34 -32.56
C TRP A 120 -10.52 -7.09 -31.75
N ASN A 121 -10.46 -7.23 -30.43
CA ASN A 121 -9.89 -6.24 -29.52
C ASN A 121 -8.62 -6.84 -28.87
N ILE A 122 -7.58 -6.05 -28.72
CA ILE A 122 -6.37 -6.42 -27.97
C ILE A 122 -6.22 -5.40 -26.85
N LEU A 123 -6.13 -5.89 -25.61
CA LEU A 123 -5.95 -5.10 -24.40
C LEU A 123 -4.68 -5.56 -23.70
N SER A 124 -3.93 -4.61 -23.15
CA SER A 124 -2.75 -4.86 -22.35
C SER A 124 -2.70 -3.82 -21.24
N PHE A 125 -2.49 -4.29 -20.01
CA PHE A 125 -2.40 -3.46 -18.83
C PHE A 125 -0.99 -3.53 -18.27
N ASN A 126 -0.46 -2.38 -17.86
CA ASN A 126 0.83 -2.30 -17.15
C ASN A 126 0.67 -2.45 -15.63
N VAL A 127 -0.55 -2.72 -15.17
CA VAL A 127 -0.91 -2.93 -13.77
C VAL A 127 -1.76 -4.20 -13.69
N MET A 128 -1.64 -4.92 -12.58
CA MET A 128 -2.44 -6.12 -12.36
C MET A 128 -3.88 -5.70 -12.01
N PRO A 129 -4.89 -6.14 -12.77
CA PRO A 129 -6.28 -5.92 -12.42
C PRO A 129 -6.66 -6.76 -11.19
N GLU A 130 -7.64 -6.29 -10.42
CA GLU A 130 -8.19 -7.02 -9.27
C GLU A 130 -8.75 -8.39 -9.67
N LEU A 131 -9.44 -8.44 -10.82
CA LEU A 131 -9.85 -9.68 -11.46
C LEU A 131 -8.83 -10.06 -12.53
N THR A 132 -8.04 -11.09 -12.27
CA THR A 132 -7.03 -11.60 -13.21
C THR A 132 -7.58 -12.74 -14.09
N ASP A 133 -8.70 -13.36 -13.70
CA ASP A 133 -9.37 -14.37 -14.50
C ASP A 133 -10.11 -13.72 -15.69
N LEU A 134 -9.56 -13.94 -16.88
CA LEU A 134 -10.15 -13.43 -18.13
C LEU A 134 -11.58 -13.94 -18.34
N SER A 135 -11.90 -15.16 -17.89
CA SER A 135 -13.26 -15.70 -18.03
C SER A 135 -14.27 -14.90 -17.22
N GLU A 136 -13.89 -14.42 -16.03
CA GLU A 136 -14.73 -13.55 -15.21
C GLU A 136 -14.84 -12.15 -15.82
N ILE A 137 -13.72 -11.59 -16.30
CA ILE A 137 -13.68 -10.27 -16.96
C ILE A 137 -14.60 -10.24 -18.18
N PHE A 138 -14.59 -11.29 -19.00
CA PHE A 138 -15.37 -11.35 -20.25
C PHE A 138 -16.76 -11.98 -20.08
N LYS A 139 -17.08 -12.53 -18.91
CA LYS A 139 -18.38 -13.17 -18.64
C LYS A 139 -19.58 -12.32 -19.04
N PRO A 140 -19.66 -11.01 -18.71
CA PRO A 140 -20.80 -10.19 -19.11
C PRO A 140 -20.99 -10.09 -20.63
N LEU A 141 -19.91 -10.18 -21.41
CA LEU A 141 -19.94 -10.12 -22.88
C LEU A 141 -20.27 -11.48 -23.49
N MET A 142 -19.85 -12.57 -22.86
CA MET A 142 -20.25 -13.93 -23.24
C MET A 142 -21.75 -14.13 -23.02
N ASP A 143 -22.25 -13.74 -21.85
CA ASP A 143 -23.66 -13.86 -21.48
C ASP A 143 -24.56 -12.97 -22.36
N ALA A 144 -24.09 -11.79 -22.77
CA ALA A 144 -24.83 -10.88 -23.67
C ALA A 144 -24.89 -11.35 -25.14
N ASN A 145 -24.01 -12.26 -25.55
CA ASN A 145 -24.00 -12.87 -26.89
C ASN A 145 -24.54 -14.31 -26.90
N SER A 146 -25.11 -14.76 -25.78
CA SER A 146 -25.76 -16.09 -25.62
C SER A 146 -27.24 -16.05 -25.94
#